data_AF-A0A918DIW6-F1
#
_entry.id   AF-A0A918DIW6-F1
#
_cell.length_a   1.000
_cell.length_b   1.000
_cell.length_c   1.000
_cell.angle_alpha   90.00
_cell.angle_beta   90.00
_cell.angle_gamma   90.00
#
_symmetry.space_group_name_H-M   'P 1'
#
loop_
_entity.id
_entity.type
_entity.pdbx_description
1 polymer ?
#
loop_
_entity_poly.entity_id
_entity_poly.type
_entity_poly.pdbx_seq_one_letter_code
_entity_poly.pdbx_strand_id
1 'polypeptide(L)'
;MKRTFRSQLDFQSAIKVSAILGFGSGFLPGFIFLFGGINSGEAVQGMLGFIFAPFLSALGGLATAAIGFPFYYWYANKIAGQKISGKFAEVMPEPKD
;
A
#
# COMPACT_ATOMS: atom_id res chain seq x y z
N MET A 1 6.26 -29.76 19.65
CA MET A 1 6.84 -28.39 19.61
C MET A 1 5.89 -27.46 18.88
N LYS A 2 5.52 -26.31 19.46
CA LYS A 2 4.78 -25.26 18.72
C LYS A 2 5.78 -24.53 17.80
N ARG A 3 5.68 -24.73 16.48
CA ARG A 3 6.48 -23.97 15.51
C ARG A 3 6.02 -22.50 15.55
N THR A 4 6.97 -21.57 15.65
CA THR A 4 6.69 -20.13 15.57
C THR A 4 7.14 -19.64 14.21
N PHE A 5 6.20 -19.17 13.39
CA PHE A 5 6.50 -18.61 12.08
C PHE A 5 6.59 -17.09 12.20
N ARG A 6 7.64 -16.52 11.62
CA ARG A 6 7.83 -15.08 11.49
C ARG A 6 7.50 -14.70 10.06
N SER A 7 6.79 -13.60 9.90
CA SER A 7 6.49 -13.07 8.58
C SER A 7 6.83 -11.58 8.54
N GLN A 8 7.27 -11.17 7.37
CA GLN A 8 7.55 -9.80 7.01
C GLN A 8 7.08 -9.61 5.57
N LEU A 9 6.62 -8.41 5.24
CA LEU A 9 6.33 -8.04 3.88
C LEU A 9 7.63 -8.02 3.10
N ASP A 10 7.65 -8.73 1.98
CA ASP A 10 8.68 -8.47 0.97
C ASP A 10 8.45 -7.09 0.33
N PHE A 11 9.46 -6.63 -0.42
CA PHE A 11 9.40 -5.32 -1.08
C PHE A 11 8.17 -5.20 -1.97
N GLN A 12 7.87 -6.22 -2.78
CA GLN A 12 6.76 -6.18 -3.72
C GLN A 12 5.41 -6.08 -3.01
N SER A 13 5.23 -6.78 -1.89
CA SER A 13 4.03 -6.76 -1.07
C SER A 13 3.87 -5.42 -0.37
N ALA A 14 4.96 -4.84 0.14
CA ALA A 14 4.95 -3.49 0.72
C ALA A 14 4.52 -2.45 -0.32
N ILE A 15 5.12 -2.48 -1.52
CA ILE A 15 4.76 -1.62 -2.65
C ILE A 15 3.28 -1.77 -3.01
N LYS A 16 2.78 -3.00 -3.18
CA LYS A 16 1.36 -3.26 -3.52
C LYS A 16 0.40 -2.74 -2.46
N VAL A 17 0.64 -3.07 -1.19
CA VAL A 17 -0.22 -2.64 -0.08
C VAL A 17 -0.24 -1.12 0.01
N SER A 18 0.92 -0.47 -0.04
CA SER A 18 0.99 0.99 0.03
C SER A 18 0.37 1.68 -1.19
N ALA A 19 0.47 1.10 -2.39
CA ALA A 19 -0.22 1.61 -3.58
C ALA A 19 -1.74 1.53 -3.44
N ILE A 20 -2.26 0.40 -2.94
CA ILE A 20 -3.70 0.20 -2.71
C ILE A 20 -4.21 1.18 -1.64
N LEU A 21 -3.47 1.31 -0.53
CA LEU A 21 -3.82 2.27 0.53
C LEU A 21 -3.75 3.71 0.02
N GLY A 22 -2.74 4.05 -0.79
CA GLY A 22 -2.62 5.35 -1.44
C GLY A 22 -3.76 5.63 -2.41
N PHE A 23 -4.17 4.64 -3.20
CA PHE A 23 -5.33 4.76 -4.09
C PHE A 23 -6.62 5.03 -3.30
N GLY A 24 -6.87 4.22 -2.27
CA GLY A 24 -8.04 4.37 -1.41
C GLY A 24 -8.07 5.72 -0.69
N SER A 25 -6.93 6.17 -0.16
CA SER A 25 -6.86 7.47 0.52
C SER A 25 -7.01 8.65 -0.44
N GLY A 26 -6.63 8.50 -1.71
CA GLY A 26 -6.72 9.54 -2.73
C GLY A 26 -8.15 9.93 -3.14
N PHE A 27 -9.17 9.15 -2.77
CA PHE A 27 -10.56 9.59 -2.92
C PHE A 27 -10.90 10.78 -2.02
N LEU A 28 -10.29 10.89 -0.84
CA LEU A 28 -10.53 12.01 0.07
C LEU A 28 -10.13 13.36 -0.56
N PRO A 29 -8.87 13.56 -1.02
CA PRO A 29 -8.51 14.77 -1.76
C PRO A 29 -9.27 14.88 -3.09
N GLY A 30 -9.61 13.75 -3.73
CA GLY A 30 -10.47 13.75 -4.93
C GLY A 30 -11.82 14.42 -4.68
N PHE A 31 -12.51 14.10 -3.57
CA PHE A 31 -13.77 14.75 -3.20
C PHE A 31 -13.57 16.23 -2.91
N ILE A 32 -12.46 16.62 -2.27
CA ILE A 32 -12.13 18.03 -2.03
C ILE A 32 -12.00 18.78 -3.36
N PHE A 33 -11.31 18.21 -4.36
CA PHE A 33 -11.23 18.81 -5.70
C PHE A 33 -12.59 18.89 -6.38
N LEU A 34 -13.41 17.85 -6.29
CA LEU A 34 -14.74 17.83 -6.89
C LEU A 34 -15.62 18.95 -6.35
N PHE A 35 -15.78 19.02 -5.02
CA PHE A 35 -16.61 20.03 -4.38
C PHE A 35 -16.00 21.42 -4.53
N GLY A 36 -14.67 21.55 -4.44
CA GLY A 36 -13.97 22.81 -4.67
C GLY A 36 -14.24 23.36 -6.07
N GLY A 37 -14.08 22.53 -7.11
CA GLY A 37 -14.32 22.91 -8.50
C GLY A 37 -15.78 23.25 -8.80
N ILE A 38 -16.74 22.55 -8.19
CA ILE A 38 -18.17 22.91 -8.32
C ILE A 38 -18.44 24.28 -7.70
N ASN A 39 -17.89 24.58 -6.52
CA ASN A 39 -18.10 25.86 -5.84
C ASN A 39 -17.37 27.03 -6.51
N SER A 40 -16.24 26.80 -7.19
CA SER A 40 -15.49 27.82 -7.91
C SER A 40 -15.98 28.08 -9.34
N GLY A 41 -16.95 27.30 -9.83
CA GLY A 41 -17.41 27.37 -11.23
C GLY A 41 -16.51 26.61 -12.21
N GLU A 42 -15.49 25.91 -11.73
CA GLU A 42 -14.54 25.10 -12.52
C GLU A 42 -14.83 23.59 -12.40
N ALA A 43 -16.09 23.20 -12.63
CA ALA A 43 -16.55 21.82 -12.42
C ALA A 43 -15.74 20.78 -13.20
N VAL A 44 -15.27 21.12 -14.41
CA VAL A 44 -14.42 20.24 -15.23
C VAL A 44 -13.10 19.93 -14.53
N GLN A 45 -12.44 20.95 -13.98
CA GLN A 45 -11.17 20.78 -13.26
C GLN A 45 -11.37 19.98 -11.97
N GLY A 46 -12.46 20.24 -11.25
CA GLY A 46 -12.82 19.46 -10.06
C GLY A 46 -13.07 17.98 -10.35
N MET A 47 -13.74 17.68 -11.47
CA MET A 47 -13.98 16.31 -11.91
C MET A 47 -12.69 15.60 -12.32
N LEU A 48 -11.79 16.28 -13.03
CA LEU A 48 -10.48 15.74 -13.36
C LEU A 48 -9.66 15.49 -12.09
N GLY A 49 -9.71 16.41 -11.11
CA GLY A 49 -9.09 16.23 -9.80
C GLY A 49 -9.62 15.01 -9.06
N PHE A 50 -10.93 14.77 -9.08
CA PHE A 50 -11.54 13.56 -8.51
C PHE A 50 -11.07 12.27 -9.16
N ILE A 51 -10.97 12.27 -10.50
CA ILE A 51 -10.54 11.09 -11.27
C ILE A 51 -9.05 10.80 -11.04
N PHE A 52 -8.19 11.81 -11.07
CA PHE A 52 -6.73 11.62 -11.02
C PHE A 52 -6.17 11.54 -9.60
N ALA A 53 -6.80 12.13 -8.60
CA ALA A 53 -6.28 12.13 -7.24
C ALA A 53 -6.01 10.71 -6.68
N PRO A 54 -6.91 9.71 -6.82
CA PRO A 54 -6.61 8.33 -6.43
C PRO A 54 -5.32 7.76 -7.05
N PHE A 55 -5.09 8.00 -8.33
CA PHE A 55 -3.89 7.50 -9.02
C PHE A 55 -2.62 8.22 -8.56
N LEU A 56 -2.68 9.54 -8.38
CA LEU A 56 -1.55 10.33 -7.88
C LEU A 56 -1.22 9.95 -6.43
N SER A 57 -2.23 9.70 -5.59
CA SER A 57 -2.03 9.21 -4.23
C SER A 57 -1.49 7.77 -4.19
N ALA A 58 -1.88 6.91 -5.13
CA ALA A 58 -1.27 5.59 -5.30
C ALA A 58 0.23 5.67 -5.64
N LEU A 59 0.61 6.58 -6.56
CA LEU A 59 2.02 6.85 -6.88
C LEU A 59 2.80 7.40 -5.68
N GLY A 60 2.17 8.28 -4.89
CA GLY A 60 2.73 8.73 -3.61
C GLY A 60 2.97 7.56 -2.66
N GLY A 61 1.98 6.68 -2.48
CA GLY A 61 2.10 5.47 -1.68
C GLY A 61 3.23 4.53 -2.14
N LEU A 62 3.39 4.35 -3.45
CA LEU A 62 4.49 3.60 -4.06
C LEU A 62 5.85 4.22 -3.69
N ALA A 63 6.00 5.53 -3.87
CA ALA A 63 7.25 6.23 -3.57
C ALA A 63 7.58 6.18 -2.07
N THR A 64 6.59 6.41 -1.21
CA THR A 64 6.76 6.31 0.25
C THR A 64 7.17 4.90 0.67
N ALA A 65 6.57 3.85 0.10
CA ALA A 65 6.97 2.48 0.39
C ALA A 65 8.38 2.17 -0.12
N ALA A 66 8.74 2.64 -1.33
CA ALA A 66 10.07 2.43 -1.87
C ALA A 66 11.16 3.06 -0.99
N ILE A 67 10.94 4.28 -0.52
CA ILE A 67 11.86 5.02 0.36
C ILE A 67 11.82 4.46 1.79
N GLY A 68 10.65 4.06 2.28
CA GLY A 68 10.44 3.56 3.64
C GLY A 68 10.85 2.11 3.84
N PHE A 69 10.94 1.31 2.77
CA PHE A 69 11.22 -0.12 2.87
C PHE A 69 12.55 -0.46 3.58
N PRO A 70 13.67 0.22 3.31
CA PRO A 70 14.92 -0.02 4.04
C PRO A 70 14.76 0.13 5.57
N PHE A 71 14.02 1.16 6.00
CA PHE A 71 13.74 1.40 7.42
C PHE A 71 12.80 0.35 8.00
N TYR A 72 11.75 -0.02 7.28
CA TYR A 72 10.85 -1.11 7.64
C TYR A 72 11.62 -2.42 7.81
N TYR A 73 12.46 -2.78 6.85
CA TYR A 73 13.23 -4.02 6.85
C TYR A 73 14.24 -4.06 7.99
N TRP A 74 14.96 -2.96 8.22
CA TRP A 74 15.86 -2.82 9.36
C TRP A 74 15.14 -2.98 10.70
N TYR A 75 13.99 -2.30 10.86
CA TYR A 75 13.21 -2.38 12.09
C TYR A 75 12.61 -3.76 12.31
N ALA A 76 12.04 -4.39 11.27
CA ALA A 76 11.48 -5.73 11.33
C ALA A 76 12.52 -6.77 11.77
N ASN A 77 13.75 -6.68 11.26
CA ASN A 77 14.84 -7.55 11.69
C ASN A 77 15.21 -7.33 13.16
N LYS A 78 15.18 -6.07 13.64
CA LYS A 78 15.46 -5.73 15.05
C LYS A 78 14.42 -6.31 16.02
N ILE A 79 13.13 -6.28 15.65
CA ILE A 79 12.03 -6.76 16.51
C ILE A 79 11.64 -8.22 16.26
N ALA A 80 12.42 -8.95 15.44
CA ALA A 80 12.14 -10.33 15.07
C ALA A 80 10.81 -10.54 14.29
N GLY A 81 10.36 -9.52 13.55
CA GLY A 81 9.18 -9.53 12.70
C GLY A 81 7.85 -9.63 13.46
N GLN A 82 6.75 -9.77 12.73
CA GLN A 82 5.45 -10.09 13.32
C GLN A 82 5.34 -11.59 13.57
N LYS A 83 4.91 -11.97 14.79
CA LYS A 83 4.51 -13.34 15.10
C LYS A 83 3.16 -13.60 14.43
N ILE A 84 3.12 -14.54 13.50
CA ILE A 84 1.84 -14.99 12.94
C ILE A 84 1.48 -16.35 13.56
N SER A 85 0.27 -16.44 14.09
CA SER A 85 -0.34 -17.69 14.54
C SER A 85 -1.54 -18.03 13.66
N GLY A 86 -1.58 -19.24 13.11
CA GLY A 86 -2.67 -19.69 12.25
C GLY A 86 -2.45 -21.11 11.75
N LYS A 87 -3.39 -21.60 10.93
CA LYS A 87 -3.21 -22.83 10.15
C LYS A 87 -2.60 -22.45 8.81
N PHE A 88 -1.38 -22.90 8.54
CA PHE A 88 -0.69 -22.66 7.27
C PHE A 88 -0.69 -23.95 6.47
N ALA A 89 -1.06 -23.88 5.19
CA ALA A 89 -0.84 -24.97 4.26
C ALA A 89 0.63 -24.96 3.85
N GLU A 90 1.34 -26.06 4.13
CA GLU A 90 2.73 -26.25 3.71
C GLU A 90 2.69 -26.65 2.23
N VAL A 91 3.10 -25.75 1.34
CA VAL A 91 3.19 -26.04 -0.10
C VAL A 91 4.60 -26.54 -0.36
N MET A 92 4.74 -27.80 -0.80
CA MET A 92 6.04 -28.29 -1.26
C MET A 92 6.40 -27.57 -2.57
N PRO A 93 7.63 -27.07 -2.76
CA PRO A 93 8.02 -26.47 -4.03
C PRO A 93 7.90 -27.54 -5.12
N GLU A 94 7.12 -27.26 -6.17
CA GLU A 94 7.09 -28.11 -7.36
C GLU A 94 8.50 -28.17 -7.97
N PRO A 95 8.97 -29.35 -8.39
CA PRO A 95 10.22 -29.45 -9.12
C PRO A 95 10.14 -28.55 -10.35
N LYS A 96 11.14 -27.68 -10.51
CA LYS A 96 11.31 -26.92 -11.75
C LYS A 96 11.73 -27.92 -12.83
N ASP A 97 10.82 -28.25 -13.72
CA ASP A 97 11.12 -28.91 -15.00
C ASP A 97 12.00 -28.01 -15.88
#